data_AF-A0A2U3C3U3-F1
#
_entry.id   AF-A0A2U3C3U3-F1
#
_cell.length_a   1.000
_cell.length_b   1.000
_cell.length_c   1.000
_cell.angle_alpha   90.00
_cell.angle_beta   90.00
_cell.angle_gamma   90.00
#
_symmetry.space_group_name_H-M   'P 1'
#
loop_
_entity.id
_entity.type
_entity.pdbx_description
1 polymer ?
#
loop_
_entity_poly.entity_id
_entity_poly.type
_entity_poly.pdbx_seq_one_letter_code
_entity_poly.pdbx_strand_id
1 'polypeptide(L)'
;MDSERVAPVTAVTPAAVGPLGFRAARGTGGRAALEVLDGDEVIGAHVDTAFTASVLGALRGRGWAVVWGRVERDGEPPAVVFTGPGRRRRATGTPARVVRVGERFWVASASGEHRVATVSDGARAQEWRLGAYGNGAV
;
A
#
# COMPACT_ATOMS: atom_id res chain seq x y z
N MET A 1 3.34 -3.69 36.97
CA MET A 1 2.51 -3.56 35.75
C MET A 1 3.33 -2.72 34.80
N ASP A 2 4.25 -3.37 34.10
CA ASP A 2 5.12 -2.70 33.16
C ASP A 2 4.31 -2.25 31.96
N SER A 3 4.30 -0.94 31.75
CA SER A 3 3.85 -0.32 30.52
C SER A 3 4.61 -0.96 29.38
N GLU A 4 3.89 -1.75 28.57
CA GLU A 4 4.36 -2.29 27.32
C GLU A 4 4.77 -1.08 26.45
N ARG A 5 6.06 -0.73 26.47
CA ARG A 5 6.61 0.26 25.54
C ARG A 5 6.49 -0.36 24.16
N VAL A 6 5.37 -0.08 23.50
CA VAL A 6 5.21 -0.25 22.06
C VAL A 6 6.35 0.54 21.44
N ALA A 7 7.36 -0.16 20.92
CA ALA A 7 8.49 0.46 20.25
C ALA A 7 7.97 1.45 19.19
N PRO A 8 8.67 2.57 18.94
CA PRO A 8 8.22 3.56 17.96
C PRO A 8 8.05 2.85 16.62
N VAL A 9 6.80 2.65 16.25
CA VAL A 9 6.38 2.12 14.96
C VAL A 9 6.72 3.21 13.95
N THR A 10 7.71 2.98 13.11
CA THR A 10 8.06 3.91 12.02
C THR A 10 6.87 3.96 11.06
N ALA A 11 6.03 4.98 11.23
CA ALA A 11 5.05 5.34 10.22
C ALA A 11 5.81 5.82 8.99
N VAL A 12 5.59 5.11 7.89
CA VAL A 12 6.03 5.54 6.57
C VAL A 12 4.81 6.11 5.91
N THR A 13 4.68 7.43 5.92
CA THR A 13 3.87 8.07 4.91
C THR A 13 4.64 7.91 3.60
N PRO A 14 4.10 7.27 2.55
CA PRO A 14 4.68 7.36 1.22
C PRO A 14 4.67 8.84 0.87
N ALA A 15 5.82 9.48 1.05
CA ALA A 15 5.94 10.88 1.49
C ALA A 15 5.52 11.95 0.47
N ALA A 16 4.69 11.64 -0.53
CA ALA A 16 4.48 12.58 -1.64
C ALA A 16 3.13 12.53 -2.38
N VAL A 17 2.16 11.67 -2.03
CA VAL A 17 1.11 11.38 -3.02
C VAL A 17 -0.34 11.32 -2.52
N GLY A 18 -0.64 11.01 -1.26
CA GLY A 18 -2.03 10.93 -0.79
C GLY A 18 -2.16 11.11 0.72
N PRO A 19 -3.40 11.19 1.26
CA PRO A 19 -3.64 11.41 2.68
C PRO A 19 -3.34 10.18 3.54
N LEU A 20 -3.23 9.00 2.92
CA LEU A 20 -3.10 7.75 3.66
C LEU A 20 -1.68 7.54 4.20
N GLY A 21 -1.60 7.28 5.51
CA GLY A 21 -0.41 6.82 6.20
C GLY A 21 -0.31 5.29 6.24
N PHE A 22 0.90 4.76 6.37
CA PHE A 22 1.13 3.33 6.52
C PHE A 22 2.15 3.10 7.63
N ARG A 23 1.92 2.10 8.48
CA ARG A 23 2.88 1.80 9.54
C ARG A 23 2.95 0.31 9.87
N ALA A 24 4.16 -0.15 10.17
CA ALA A 24 4.40 -1.53 10.56
C ALA A 24 4.08 -1.73 12.04
N ALA A 25 3.08 -2.54 12.35
CA ALA A 25 2.68 -2.88 13.71
C ALA A 25 2.99 -4.36 14.02
N ARG A 26 2.66 -4.77 15.25
CA ARG A 26 2.63 -6.18 15.64
C ARG A 26 1.22 -6.56 16.04
N GLY A 27 0.68 -7.59 15.41
CA GLY A 27 -0.60 -8.19 15.79
C GLY A 27 -0.47 -9.10 17.01
N THR A 28 -1.60 -9.58 17.50
CA THR A 28 -1.68 -10.53 18.63
C THR A 28 -0.85 -11.77 18.33
N GLY A 29 0.10 -12.10 19.21
CA GLY A 29 1.07 -13.19 19.02
C GLY A 29 2.38 -12.77 18.33
N GLY A 30 2.66 -11.46 18.21
CA GLY A 30 3.94 -10.93 17.76
C GLY A 30 4.14 -10.95 16.24
N ARG A 31 3.10 -11.30 15.48
CA ARG A 31 3.15 -11.32 14.00
C ARG A 31 3.26 -9.91 13.44
N ALA A 32 4.02 -9.74 12.36
CA ALA A 32 4.08 -8.47 11.65
C ALA A 32 2.68 -8.09 11.13
N ALA A 33 2.34 -6.82 11.24
CA ALA A 33 1.11 -6.26 10.70
C ALA A 33 1.38 -4.93 9.99
N LEU A 34 0.52 -4.58 9.05
CA LEU A 34 0.50 -3.28 8.38
C LEU A 34 -0.81 -2.59 8.72
N GLU A 35 -0.72 -1.39 9.28
CA GLU A 35 -1.87 -0.52 9.48
C GLU A 35 -1.91 0.57 8.41
N VAL A 36 -3.11 0.84 7.92
CA VAL A 36 -3.44 1.91 6.97
C VAL A 36 -4.16 2.99 7.74
N LEU A 37 -3.67 4.23 7.65
CA LEU A 37 -4.17 5.36 8.42
C LEU A 37 -4.76 6.43 7.51
N ASP A 38 -5.81 7.10 7.95
CA ASP A 38 -6.22 8.42 7.46
C ASP A 38 -6.03 9.44 8.59
N GLY A 39 -5.08 10.35 8.42
CA GLY A 39 -4.56 11.14 9.54
C GLY A 39 -4.02 10.23 10.66
N ASP A 40 -4.63 10.31 11.84
CA ASP A 40 -4.27 9.50 13.01
C ASP A 40 -5.18 8.27 13.22
N GLU A 41 -6.21 8.09 12.38
CA GLU A 41 -7.18 7.00 12.50
C GLU A 41 -6.74 5.77 11.69
N VAL A 42 -6.79 4.59 12.30
CA VAL A 42 -6.55 3.32 11.59
C VAL A 42 -7.82 2.91 10.85
N ILE A 43 -7.79 3.01 9.52
CA ILE A 43 -8.91 2.65 8.63
C ILE A 43 -8.81 1.21 8.10
N GLY A 44 -7.69 0.53 8.32
CA GLY A 44 -7.50 -0.86 7.94
C GLY A 44 -6.22 -1.46 8.51
N ALA A 45 -6.20 -2.79 8.66
CA ALA A 45 -5.02 -3.52 9.12
C ALA A 45 -4.89 -4.88 8.43
N HIS A 46 -3.66 -5.29 8.14
CA HIS A 46 -3.33 -6.58 7.54
C HIS A 46 -2.25 -7.29 8.35
N VAL A 47 -2.52 -8.51 8.79
CA VAL A 47 -1.55 -9.33 9.52
C VAL A 47 -0.83 -10.26 8.54
N ASP A 48 0.49 -10.40 8.70
CA ASP A 48 1.27 -11.37 7.93
C ASP A 48 0.97 -12.80 8.42
N THR A 49 0.36 -13.59 7.54
CA THR A 49 -0.02 -14.98 7.75
C THR A 49 0.46 -15.82 6.56
N ALA A 50 0.50 -17.15 6.73
CA ALA A 50 0.92 -18.06 5.67
C ALA A 50 0.07 -17.95 4.38
N PHE A 51 -1.17 -17.47 4.49
CA PHE A 51 -2.11 -17.35 3.36
C PHE A 51 -2.31 -15.91 2.90
N THR A 52 -1.49 -14.98 3.38
CA THR A 52 -1.61 -13.58 3.01
C THR A 52 -1.25 -13.39 1.55
N ALA A 53 -2.17 -12.78 0.79
CA ALA A 53 -1.94 -12.42 -0.61
C ALA A 53 -0.76 -11.44 -0.75
N SER A 54 -0.06 -11.49 -1.88
CA SER A 54 1.07 -10.60 -2.17
C SER A 54 0.63 -9.13 -2.28
N VAL A 55 -0.58 -8.88 -2.79
CA VAL A 55 -1.24 -7.58 -2.76
C VAL A 55 -2.39 -7.61 -1.75
N LEU A 56 -2.40 -6.62 -0.87
CA LEU A 56 -3.29 -6.54 0.30
C LEU A 56 -4.42 -5.53 0.10
N GLY A 57 -4.15 -4.47 -0.66
CA GLY A 57 -5.15 -3.47 -0.99
C GLY A 57 -4.67 -2.47 -2.02
N ALA A 58 -5.63 -1.84 -2.69
CA ALA A 58 -5.38 -0.85 -3.73
C ALA A 58 -6.51 0.19 -3.75
N LEU A 59 -6.16 1.46 -3.54
CA LEU A 59 -7.10 2.57 -3.44
C LEU A 59 -6.69 3.75 -4.30
N ARG A 60 -7.67 4.55 -4.70
CA ARG A 60 -7.46 5.83 -5.38
C ARG A 60 -8.34 6.90 -4.77
N GLY A 61 -7.83 8.11 -4.64
CA GLY A 61 -8.62 9.29 -4.34
C GLY A 61 -8.49 10.33 -5.44
N ARG A 62 -8.86 11.57 -5.13
CA ARG A 62 -8.76 12.67 -6.08
C ARG A 62 -7.29 13.01 -6.33
N GLY A 63 -6.79 12.66 -7.51
CA GLY A 63 -5.42 12.97 -7.93
C GLY A 63 -4.34 12.09 -7.31
N TRP A 64 -4.69 10.95 -6.74
CA TRP A 64 -3.73 10.02 -6.17
C TRP A 64 -4.18 8.56 -6.23
N ALA A 65 -3.20 7.67 -6.22
CA ALA A 65 -3.40 6.24 -6.13
C ALA A 65 -2.33 5.59 -5.26
N VAL A 66 -2.72 4.52 -4.58
CA VAL A 66 -1.86 3.70 -3.74
C VAL A 66 -2.21 2.23 -3.88
N VAL A 67 -1.20 1.39 -3.84
CA VAL A 67 -1.33 -0.07 -3.73
C VAL A 67 -0.29 -0.55 -2.74
N TRP A 68 -0.64 -1.52 -1.92
CA TRP A 68 0.24 -2.05 -0.90
C TRP A 68 0.09 -3.56 -0.79
N GLY A 69 1.11 -4.18 -0.23
CA GLY A 69 1.21 -5.62 -0.22
C GLY A 69 2.26 -6.15 0.72
N ARG A 70 2.42 -7.47 0.69
CA ARG A 70 3.45 -8.20 1.41
C ARG A 70 4.67 -8.39 0.52
N VAL A 71 5.85 -8.27 1.10
CA VAL A 71 7.11 -8.70 0.49
C VAL A 71 7.26 -10.19 0.76
N GLU A 72 7.48 -11.00 -0.29
CA GLU A 72 7.81 -12.41 -0.11
C GLU A 72 9.10 -12.56 0.71
N ARG A 73 9.22 -13.65 1.47
CA ARG A 73 10.34 -13.84 2.41
C ARG A 73 11.68 -13.75 1.65
N ASP A 74 12.55 -12.85 2.10
CA ASP A 74 13.86 -12.52 1.50
C ASP A 74 13.79 -11.87 0.09
N GLY A 75 12.62 -11.38 -0.30
CA GLY A 75 12.37 -10.75 -1.60
C GLY A 75 12.57 -9.23 -1.62
N GLU A 76 12.70 -8.70 -2.83
CA GLU A 76 12.56 -7.27 -3.11
C GLU A 76 11.08 -6.88 -3.28
N PRO A 77 10.69 -5.63 -2.98
CA PRO A 77 9.37 -5.14 -3.31
C PRO A 77 9.13 -5.26 -4.82
N PRO A 78 7.88 -5.53 -5.24
CA PRO A 78 7.57 -5.63 -6.66
C PRO A 78 7.72 -4.29 -7.36
N ALA A 79 7.89 -4.31 -8.68
CA ALA A 79 7.71 -3.14 -9.52
C ALA A 79 6.21 -2.83 -9.65
N VAL A 80 5.84 -1.54 -9.59
CA VAL A 80 4.45 -1.11 -9.70
C VAL A 80 4.31 -0.04 -10.77
N VAL A 81 3.31 -0.19 -11.65
CA VAL A 81 2.95 0.80 -12.67
C VAL A 81 1.48 1.15 -12.53
N PHE A 82 1.17 2.43 -12.34
CA PHE A 82 -0.21 2.92 -12.31
C PHE A 82 -0.68 3.36 -13.69
N THR A 83 -1.91 3.04 -14.03
CA THR A 83 -2.51 3.39 -15.33
C THR A 83 -3.85 4.10 -15.12
N GLY A 84 -3.99 5.26 -15.80
CA GLY A 84 -5.17 6.12 -15.75
C GLY A 84 -6.06 6.07 -16.99
N PRO A 85 -7.27 6.65 -16.92
CA PRO A 85 -8.17 6.76 -18.07
C PRO A 85 -7.60 7.78 -19.08
N GLY A 86 -6.79 7.32 -20.03
CA GLY A 86 -6.32 8.15 -21.12
C GLY A 86 -7.44 8.44 -22.13
N ARG A 87 -7.69 9.71 -22.47
CA ARG A 87 -8.65 10.08 -23.54
C ARG A 87 -8.23 9.67 -24.95
N ARG A 88 -7.01 9.15 -25.17
CA ARG A 88 -6.56 8.65 -26.49
C ARG A 88 -5.54 7.51 -26.33
N ARG A 89 -5.99 6.27 -26.58
CA ARG A 89 -5.28 5.07 -27.10
C ARG A 89 -3.77 4.82 -26.81
N ARG A 90 -3.20 5.38 -25.75
CA ARG A 90 -1.95 4.94 -25.12
C ARG A 90 -1.98 5.45 -23.69
N ALA A 91 -2.59 4.68 -22.79
CA ALA A 91 -2.44 4.96 -21.38
C ALA A 91 -0.95 4.71 -21.04
N THR A 92 -0.17 5.78 -20.95
CA THR A 92 1.22 5.70 -20.51
C THR A 92 1.21 5.36 -19.03
N GLY A 93 1.62 4.13 -18.71
CA GLY A 93 1.79 3.70 -17.33
C GLY A 93 2.78 4.63 -16.62
N THR A 94 2.48 4.97 -15.38
CA THR A 94 3.35 5.76 -14.50
C THR A 94 4.05 4.80 -13.54
N PRO A 95 5.37 4.56 -13.69
CA PRO A 95 6.13 3.78 -12.72
C PRO A 95 6.04 4.45 -11.34
N ALA A 96 5.69 3.66 -10.33
CA ALA A 96 5.56 4.14 -8.96
C ALA A 96 6.87 3.99 -8.21
N ARG A 97 7.12 4.92 -7.29
CA ARG A 97 8.09 4.67 -6.22
C ARG A 97 7.49 3.66 -5.25
N VAL A 98 8.23 2.60 -4.98
CA VAL A 98 7.87 1.56 -4.02
C VAL A 98 8.74 1.71 -2.78
N VAL A 99 8.13 1.69 -1.62
CA VAL A 99 8.79 1.88 -0.32
C VAL A 99 8.45 0.69 0.58
N ARG A 100 9.47 0.13 1.24
CA ARG A 100 9.26 -0.89 2.28
C ARG A 100 8.66 -0.26 3.54
N VAL A 101 7.74 -0.96 4.18
CA VAL A 101 7.16 -0.59 5.48
C VAL A 101 7.40 -1.74 6.45
N GLY A 102 8.30 -1.51 7.40
CA GLY A 102 8.90 -2.60 8.17
C GLY A 102 9.63 -3.60 7.27
N GLU A 103 9.75 -4.84 7.72
CA GLU A 103 10.46 -5.90 6.99
C GLU A 103 9.58 -6.67 6.00
N ARG A 104 8.25 -6.62 6.18
CA ARG A 104 7.32 -7.56 5.53
C ARG A 104 6.36 -6.91 4.55
N PHE A 105 6.30 -5.58 4.50
CA PHE A 105 5.31 -4.90 3.69
C PHE A 105 5.94 -3.88 2.75
N TRP A 106 5.20 -3.54 1.72
CA TRP A 106 5.58 -2.51 0.77
C TRP A 106 4.35 -1.67 0.42
N VAL A 107 4.60 -0.42 0.05
CA VAL A 107 3.60 0.54 -0.40
C VAL A 107 4.14 1.23 -1.64
N ALA A 108 3.28 1.37 -2.65
CA ALA A 108 3.58 2.12 -3.87
C ALA A 108 2.49 3.17 -4.09
N SER A 109 2.90 4.37 -4.49
CA SER A 109 1.97 5.48 -4.71
C SER A 109 2.33 6.29 -5.96
N ALA A 110 1.32 6.82 -6.66
CA ALA A 110 1.50 7.75 -7.77
C ALA A 110 0.45 8.87 -7.79
N SER A 111 0.89 10.08 -8.14
CA SER A 111 0.02 11.25 -8.32
C SER A 111 -0.71 11.18 -9.66
N GLY A 112 -1.89 11.79 -9.72
CA GLY A 112 -2.74 11.81 -10.91
C GLY A 112 -3.91 10.83 -10.83
N GLU A 113 -4.74 10.85 -11.86
CA GLU A 113 -5.91 9.99 -11.96
C GLU A 113 -5.53 8.60 -12.48
N HIS A 114 -5.48 7.62 -11.58
CA HIS A 114 -5.22 6.23 -11.92
C HIS A 114 -6.43 5.36 -11.61
N ARG A 115 -6.62 4.25 -12.34
CA ARG A 115 -7.70 3.28 -12.10
C ARG A 115 -7.20 1.86 -11.95
N VAL A 116 -5.99 1.58 -12.43
CA VAL A 116 -5.37 0.25 -12.39
C VAL A 116 -3.95 0.40 -11.87
N ALA A 117 -3.50 -0.56 -11.07
CA ALA A 117 -2.10 -0.79 -10.77
C ALA A 117 -1.68 -2.15 -11.31
N THR A 118 -0.59 -2.20 -12.06
CA THR A 118 0.07 -3.45 -12.46
C THR A 118 1.23 -3.68 -11.50
N VAL A 119 1.20 -4.81 -10.80
CA VAL A 119 2.23 -5.23 -9.84
C VAL A 119 3.01 -6.38 -10.45
N SER A 120 4.34 -6.26 -10.52
CA SER A 120 5.21 -7.27 -11.11
C SER A 120 6.34 -7.66 -10.16
N ASP A 121 6.50 -8.97 -9.93
CA ASP A 121 7.59 -9.56 -9.15
C ASP A 121 8.77 -10.04 -10.02
N GLY A 122 8.78 -9.67 -11.31
CA GLY A 122 9.78 -10.10 -12.29
C GLY A 122 9.45 -11.42 -12.98
N ALA A 123 8.62 -12.28 -12.38
CA ALA A 123 8.14 -13.52 -12.99
C ALA A 123 6.69 -13.39 -13.49
N ARG A 124 5.87 -12.58 -12.82
CA ARG A 124 4.44 -12.41 -13.10
C ARG A 124 4.04 -10.95 -12.95
N ALA A 125 3.17 -10.49 -13.84
CA ALA A 125 2.49 -9.21 -13.72
C ALA A 125 1.01 -9.45 -13.45
N GLN A 126 0.46 -8.75 -12.45
CA GLN A 126 -0.95 -8.83 -12.09
C GLN A 126 -1.56 -7.44 -12.05
N GLU A 127 -2.75 -7.28 -12.63
CA GLU A 127 -3.49 -6.03 -12.62
C GLU A 127 -4.50 -5.97 -11.47
N TRP A 128 -4.53 -4.83 -10.80
CA TRP A 128 -5.40 -4.54 -9.66
C TRP A 128 -6.22 -3.30 -9.96
N ARG A 129 -7.54 -3.42 -9.91
CA ARG A 129 -8.44 -2.26 -10.00
C ARG A 129 -8.41 -1.50 -8.69
N LEU A 130 -8.25 -0.18 -8.79
CA LEU A 130 -8.17 0.69 -7.62
C LEU A 130 -9.57 1.03 -7.11
N GLY A 131 -9.86 0.67 -5.86
CA GLY A 131 -11.07 1.06 -5.17
C GLY A 131 -11.15 2.57 -4.99
N ALA A 132 -12.31 3.16 -5.20
CA ALA A 132 -12.50 4.58 -4.93
C ALA A 132 -12.48 4.83 -3.42
N TYR A 133 -11.56 5.68 -2.97
CA TYR A 133 -11.55 6.24 -1.63
C TYR A 133 -12.56 7.39 -1.60
N GLY A 134 -13.75 7.11 -1.06
CA GLY A 134 -14.77 8.11 -0.80
C GLY A 134 -14.65 8.58 0.64
N ASN A 135 -14.47 9.88 0.84
CA ASN A 135 -14.64 10.47 2.16
C ASN A 135 -16.15 10.53 2.45
N GLY A 136 -16.72 9.40 2.87
CA GLY A 136 -18.07 9.34 3.40
C GLY A 136 -18.07 9.89 4.82
N ALA A 137 -18.04 11.22 4.97
CA ALA A 137 -18.35 11.90 6.22
C ALA A 137 -18.88 13.31 5.92
N VAL A 138 -20.21 13.42 5.78
CA VAL A 138 -21.09 13.89 6.86
C VAL A 138 -22.45 13.22 6.73
#